data_AF-A0A8T5E0B4-F1
#
_entry.id   AF-A0A8T5E0B4-F1
#
_cell.length_a   1.000
_cell.length_b   1.000
_cell.length_c   1.000
_cell.angle_alpha   90.00
_cell.angle_beta   90.00
_cell.angle_gamma   90.00
#
_symmetry.space_group_name_H-M   'P 1'
#
loop_
_entity.id
_entity.type
_entity.pdbx_description
1 polymer ?
#
loop_
_entity_poly.entity_id
_entity_poly.type
_entity_poly.pdbx_seq_one_letter_code
_entity_poly.pdbx_strand_id
1 'polypeptide(L)'
;MTKYCKWCAGKIPNELELCSGCLMLSSEFMGTDVRPFLSEKRNKEINRFLKPGRGLKIEQRIRHLVQEVNIPISIPPILKSKRKDSRAHWNYESSEWDELVDYWRRFNILRPGNYYFPDGTPLSIEKDQRIFINRYRLTIKIPILDIAEWLSNPFRINSIKNWSDFILLLDCVTTPLPPIDYFGNNEEKWGNWIKENSWRGIDYPMKVPSGHYINTSRVPPFLEFIERKHREEGDTRCPSEIIRENIQEMKHEDFGMIGELWTEIYYCKDDYNEEYRVKSIPILVTQNHRLKILVIDRNKPSTCSLGNDPRDWRKLMACALLPNRSRGSEFIQGLLMNWSKEFELWKPSLRQIKSARLLHDEIEKLNEN
;
A
#
# COMPACT_ATOMS: atom_id res chain seq x y z
N MET A 1 22.21 31.82 -11.09
CA MET A 1 21.13 32.00 -10.09
C MET A 1 21.37 31.06 -8.93
N THR A 2 21.49 31.58 -7.70
CA THR A 2 21.58 30.75 -6.49
C THR A 2 20.23 30.11 -6.22
N LYS A 3 20.17 28.78 -6.14
CA LYS A 3 18.97 28.04 -5.71
C LYS A 3 18.97 27.89 -4.19
N TYR A 4 17.77 27.80 -3.62
CA TYR A 4 17.57 27.62 -2.19
C TYR A 4 16.80 26.33 -1.90
N CYS A 5 17.19 25.65 -0.84
CA CYS A 5 16.52 24.45 -0.35
C CYS A 5 15.05 24.74 -0.01
N LYS A 6 14.11 23.91 -0.49
CA LYS A 6 12.67 24.11 -0.25
C LYS A 6 12.25 23.99 1.22
N TRP A 7 13.07 23.38 2.09
CA TRP A 7 12.79 23.27 3.53
C TRP A 7 13.51 24.34 4.34
N CYS A 8 14.84 24.31 4.38
CA CYS A 8 15.61 25.24 5.22
C CYS A 8 15.87 26.61 4.57
N ALA A 9 15.64 26.79 3.26
CA ALA A 9 16.05 27.98 2.51
C ALA A 9 17.57 28.24 2.48
N GLY A 10 18.39 27.25 2.83
CA GLY A 10 19.84 27.27 2.66
C GLY A 10 20.27 27.20 1.19
N LYS A 11 21.46 27.72 0.86
CA LYS A 11 21.99 27.71 -0.52
C LYS A 11 22.33 26.28 -0.94
N ILE A 12 22.07 25.93 -2.20
CA ILE A 12 22.37 24.59 -2.72
C ILE A 12 23.17 24.62 -4.03
N PRO A 13 24.11 23.66 -4.24
CA PRO A 13 25.08 23.76 -5.32
C PRO A 13 24.50 23.55 -6.73
N ASN A 14 23.42 22.77 -6.92
CA ASN A 14 22.67 22.63 -8.18
C ASN A 14 21.49 21.63 -8.05
N GLU A 15 20.61 21.62 -9.08
CA GLU A 15 19.45 20.76 -9.47
C GLU A 15 18.50 20.14 -8.43
N LEU A 16 18.96 19.79 -7.24
CA LEU A 16 18.14 19.19 -6.18
C LEU A 16 17.15 20.21 -5.60
N GLU A 17 16.01 19.72 -5.12
CA GLU A 17 15.03 20.58 -4.43
C GLU A 17 15.40 20.82 -2.95
N LEU A 18 16.24 19.96 -2.37
CA LEU A 18 16.63 19.96 -0.96
C LEU A 18 18.17 19.90 -0.83
N CYS A 19 18.71 20.54 0.21
CA CYS A 19 20.12 20.43 0.57
C CYS A 19 20.44 19.06 1.22
N SER A 20 21.72 18.68 1.24
CA SER A 20 22.18 17.41 1.84
C SER A 20 21.71 17.21 3.29
N GLY A 21 21.75 18.27 4.11
CA GLY A 21 21.25 18.21 5.49
C GLY A 21 19.75 17.93 5.58
N CYS A 22 18.93 18.57 4.75
CA CYS A 22 17.49 18.30 4.69
C CYS A 22 17.18 16.91 4.12
N LEU A 23 17.99 16.41 3.17
CA LEU A 23 17.86 15.04 2.68
C LEU A 23 18.14 14.02 3.79
N MET A 24 19.15 14.25 4.63
CA MET A 24 19.42 13.40 5.81
C MET A 24 18.28 13.42 6.83
N LEU A 25 17.65 14.58 7.05
CA LEU A 25 16.51 14.72 7.96
C LEU A 25 15.21 14.11 7.43
N SER A 26 15.13 13.79 6.13
CA SER A 26 13.87 13.39 5.50
C SER A 26 13.26 12.12 6.10
N SER A 27 14.09 11.11 6.40
CA SER A 27 13.63 9.87 7.02
C SER A 27 13.06 10.07 8.41
N GLU A 28 13.58 11.05 9.16
CA GLU A 28 13.09 11.37 10.51
C GLU A 28 11.84 12.25 10.47
N PHE A 29 11.72 13.15 9.49
CA PHE A 29 10.56 14.04 9.40
C PHE A 29 9.35 13.37 8.74
N MET A 30 9.59 12.51 7.75
CA MET A 30 8.54 11.91 6.90
C MET A 30 8.40 10.41 7.06
N GLY A 31 9.25 9.79 7.88
CA GLY A 31 9.30 8.34 8.07
C GLY A 31 9.93 7.57 6.90
N THR A 32 10.37 8.27 5.86
CA THR A 32 10.88 7.68 4.62
C THR A 32 11.85 8.62 3.91
N ASP A 33 12.72 8.06 3.09
CA ASP A 33 13.63 8.83 2.24
C ASP A 33 12.86 9.46 1.08
N VAL A 34 12.96 10.78 0.94
CA VAL A 34 12.26 11.52 -0.11
C VAL A 34 12.98 11.50 -1.46
N ARG A 35 14.27 11.11 -1.51
CA ARG A 35 15.10 11.14 -2.74
C ARG A 35 14.42 10.47 -3.94
N PRO A 36 13.80 9.27 -3.81
CA PRO A 36 13.10 8.66 -4.94
C PRO A 36 12.00 9.54 -5.53
N PHE A 37 11.35 10.37 -4.71
CA PHE A 37 10.26 11.25 -5.14
C PHE A 37 10.74 12.60 -5.69
N LEU A 38 12.03 12.92 -5.53
CA LEU A 38 12.66 14.11 -6.12
C LEU A 38 13.20 13.84 -7.53
N SER A 39 13.17 12.59 -8.00
CA SER A 39 13.65 12.21 -9.33
C SER A 39 12.76 12.82 -10.43
N GLU A 40 13.31 13.76 -11.20
CA GLU A 40 12.61 14.39 -12.32
C GLU A 40 12.20 13.37 -13.38
N LYS A 41 13.09 12.42 -13.71
CA LYS A 41 12.81 11.34 -14.67
C LYS A 41 11.61 10.52 -14.25
N ARG A 42 11.60 10.07 -12.99
CA ARG A 42 10.51 9.28 -12.41
C ARG A 42 9.21 10.09 -12.42
N ASN A 43 9.23 11.32 -11.90
CA ASN A 43 8.03 12.15 -11.85
C ASN A 43 7.49 12.45 -13.25
N LYS A 44 8.35 12.74 -14.25
CA LYS A 44 7.91 12.89 -15.64
C LYS A 44 7.21 11.65 -16.18
N GLU A 45 7.72 10.46 -15.88
CA GLU A 45 7.10 9.19 -16.28
C GLU A 45 5.73 9.00 -15.63
N ILE A 46 5.64 9.15 -14.30
CA ILE A 46 4.37 9.05 -13.57
C ILE A 46 3.35 10.08 -14.08
N ASN A 47 3.80 11.30 -14.32
CA ASN A 47 2.95 12.39 -14.79
C ASN A 47 2.37 12.14 -16.18
N ARG A 48 3.01 11.35 -17.05
CA ARG A 48 2.42 10.95 -18.33
C ARG A 48 1.11 10.18 -18.15
N PHE A 49 1.04 9.35 -17.11
CA PHE A 49 -0.16 8.58 -16.77
C PHE A 49 -1.22 9.41 -16.05
N LEU A 50 -0.81 10.33 -15.18
CA LEU A 50 -1.74 11.07 -14.31
C LEU A 50 -2.29 12.35 -14.94
N LYS A 51 -1.54 12.99 -15.84
CA LYS A 51 -1.89 14.29 -16.44
C LYS A 51 -3.26 14.31 -17.12
N PRO A 52 -3.66 13.30 -17.93
CA PRO A 52 -4.96 13.33 -18.58
C PRO A 52 -6.15 13.32 -17.60
N GLY A 53 -5.97 12.74 -16.40
CA GLY A 53 -7.02 12.64 -15.39
C GLY A 53 -7.13 13.82 -14.42
N ARG A 54 -6.24 14.82 -14.44
CA ARG A 54 -6.16 15.87 -13.40
C ARG A 54 -7.35 16.84 -13.32
N GLY A 55 -8.10 17.00 -14.41
CA GLY A 55 -9.31 17.85 -14.45
C GLY A 55 -10.60 17.09 -14.13
N LEU A 56 -10.52 15.78 -13.92
CA LEU A 56 -11.69 14.93 -13.70
C LEU A 56 -12.11 14.95 -12.23
N LYS A 57 -13.39 14.65 -11.97
CA LYS A 57 -13.85 14.32 -10.61
C LYS A 57 -13.10 13.10 -10.10
N ILE A 58 -12.97 12.96 -8.78
CA ILE A 58 -12.18 11.89 -8.15
C ILE A 58 -12.58 10.52 -8.68
N GLU A 59 -13.88 10.21 -8.76
CA GLU A 59 -14.38 8.92 -9.21
C GLU A 59 -14.03 8.64 -10.68
N GLN A 60 -14.15 9.68 -11.53
CA GLN A 60 -13.78 9.61 -12.95
C GLN A 60 -12.26 9.45 -13.12
N ARG A 61 -11.48 10.14 -12.28
CA ARG A 61 -10.03 10.09 -12.30
C ARG A 61 -9.52 8.70 -11.92
N ILE A 62 -10.12 8.06 -10.92
CA ILE A 62 -9.79 6.69 -10.54
C ILE A 62 -10.15 5.72 -11.65
N ARG A 63 -11.36 5.84 -12.21
CA ARG A 63 -11.78 5.03 -13.35
C ARG A 63 -10.82 5.18 -14.53
N HIS A 64 -10.43 6.40 -14.87
CA HIS A 64 -9.44 6.69 -15.90
C HIS A 64 -8.10 6.00 -15.59
N LEU A 65 -7.58 6.15 -14.36
CA LEU A 65 -6.32 5.51 -13.92
C LEU A 65 -6.34 3.99 -14.05
N VAL A 66 -7.43 3.35 -13.66
CA VAL A 66 -7.49 1.89 -13.55
C VAL A 66 -8.03 1.22 -14.81
N GLN A 67 -8.75 1.93 -15.67
CA GLN A 67 -9.37 1.34 -16.88
C GLN A 67 -8.71 1.82 -18.17
N GLU A 68 -8.40 3.11 -18.28
CA GLU A 68 -7.94 3.74 -19.53
C GLU A 68 -6.43 3.86 -19.59
N VAL A 69 -5.77 4.09 -18.45
CA VAL A 69 -4.32 4.16 -18.39
C VAL A 69 -3.73 2.75 -18.55
N ASN A 70 -2.83 2.64 -19.52
CA ASN A 70 -1.99 1.46 -19.69
C ASN A 70 -0.83 1.49 -18.69
N ILE A 71 -1.14 1.16 -17.44
CA ILE A 71 -0.14 0.92 -16.41
C ILE A 71 0.70 -0.29 -16.87
N PRO A 72 2.05 -0.24 -16.81
CA PRO A 72 2.92 -1.27 -17.37
C PRO A 72 2.96 -2.57 -16.53
N ILE A 73 1.79 -3.14 -16.25
CA ILE A 73 1.62 -4.43 -15.57
C ILE A 73 0.34 -5.11 -16.07
N SER A 74 0.44 -6.42 -16.31
CA SER A 74 -0.71 -7.27 -16.52
C SER A 74 -1.34 -7.67 -15.19
N ILE A 75 -2.67 -7.75 -15.13
CA ILE A 75 -3.36 -8.26 -13.94
C ILE A 75 -3.06 -9.78 -13.85
N PRO A 76 -2.42 -10.26 -12.76
CA PRO A 76 -2.08 -11.67 -12.60
C PRO A 76 -3.35 -12.52 -12.47
N PRO A 77 -3.32 -13.82 -12.84
CA PRO A 77 -4.52 -14.66 -12.82
C PRO A 77 -5.25 -14.72 -11.48
N ILE A 78 -4.52 -14.69 -10.36
CA ILE A 78 -5.10 -14.66 -9.01
C ILE A 78 -6.02 -13.46 -8.74
N LEU A 79 -5.79 -12.33 -9.44
CA LEU A 79 -6.63 -11.14 -9.34
C LEU A 79 -7.69 -11.08 -10.46
N LYS A 80 -7.71 -11.98 -11.45
CA LYS A 80 -8.66 -11.86 -12.57
C LYS A 80 -10.12 -12.07 -12.14
N SER A 81 -11.03 -11.56 -12.98
CA SER A 81 -12.48 -11.78 -12.84
C SER A 81 -12.86 -13.15 -13.37
N LYS A 82 -14.03 -13.68 -12.99
CA LYS A 82 -14.58 -14.87 -13.66
C LYS A 82 -14.89 -14.56 -15.13
N ARG A 83 -14.83 -15.58 -15.99
CA ARG A 83 -15.28 -15.45 -17.39
C ARG A 83 -16.79 -15.17 -17.41
N LYS A 84 -17.25 -14.39 -18.40
CA LYS A 84 -18.66 -13.95 -18.49
C LYS A 84 -19.67 -15.10 -18.50
N ASP A 85 -19.27 -16.28 -18.98
CA ASP A 85 -20.14 -17.46 -19.10
C ASP A 85 -20.06 -18.42 -17.91
N SER A 86 -19.36 -18.04 -16.83
CA SER A 86 -19.35 -18.85 -15.62
C SER A 86 -20.70 -18.74 -14.91
N ARG A 87 -21.35 -19.89 -14.69
CA ARG A 87 -22.56 -20.02 -13.87
C ARG A 87 -22.24 -19.79 -12.40
N ALA A 88 -21.91 -18.55 -12.03
CA ALA A 88 -21.90 -18.17 -10.64
C ALA A 88 -23.35 -17.94 -10.22
N HIS A 89 -23.76 -18.59 -9.14
CA HIS A 89 -25.06 -18.40 -8.52
C HIS A 89 -24.82 -17.98 -7.07
N TRP A 90 -25.63 -17.07 -6.57
CA TRP A 90 -25.59 -16.73 -5.16
C TRP A 90 -26.10 -17.93 -4.38
N ASN A 91 -25.36 -18.34 -3.35
CA ASN A 91 -25.83 -19.37 -2.41
C ASN A 91 -26.66 -18.75 -1.26
N TYR A 92 -26.89 -17.44 -1.29
CA TYR A 92 -27.48 -16.60 -0.24
C TYR A 92 -28.04 -15.31 -0.85
N GLU A 93 -28.83 -14.53 -0.11
CA GLU A 93 -29.39 -13.28 -0.66
C GLU A 93 -28.35 -12.16 -0.67
N SER A 94 -28.21 -11.45 -1.79
CA SER A 94 -27.27 -10.32 -1.87
C SER A 94 -27.63 -9.18 -0.93
N SER A 95 -28.90 -9.08 -0.50
CA SER A 95 -29.42 -8.13 0.49
C SER A 95 -28.76 -8.25 1.86
N GLU A 96 -28.18 -9.41 2.23
CA GLU A 96 -27.45 -9.56 3.49
C GLU A 96 -26.26 -8.60 3.59
N TRP A 97 -25.66 -8.25 2.45
CA TRP A 97 -24.59 -7.25 2.38
C TRP A 97 -25.10 -5.83 2.65
N ASP A 98 -26.34 -5.50 2.28
CA ASP A 98 -26.96 -4.21 2.63
C ASP A 98 -27.18 -4.08 4.14
N GLU A 99 -27.58 -5.17 4.81
CA GLU A 99 -27.77 -5.18 6.26
C GLU A 99 -26.47 -4.86 7.01
N LEU A 100 -25.32 -5.33 6.51
CA LEU A 100 -24.01 -5.01 7.08
C LEU A 100 -23.73 -3.50 7.00
N VAL A 101 -23.99 -2.88 5.85
CA VAL A 101 -23.77 -1.45 5.62
C VAL A 101 -24.69 -0.61 6.50
N ASP A 102 -25.97 -0.97 6.57
CA ASP A 102 -26.95 -0.25 7.38
C ASP A 102 -26.66 -0.38 8.88
N TYR A 103 -26.21 -1.54 9.35
CA TYR A 103 -25.81 -1.73 10.73
C TYR A 103 -24.59 -0.86 11.09
N TRP A 104 -23.59 -0.80 10.20
CA TRP A 104 -22.45 0.09 10.40
C TRP A 104 -22.87 1.56 10.44
N ARG A 105 -23.78 2.01 9.57
CA ARG A 105 -24.28 3.39 9.58
C ARG A 105 -24.98 3.74 10.90
N ARG A 106 -25.70 2.79 11.51
CA ARG A 106 -26.45 3.00 12.76
C ARG A 106 -25.57 2.92 14.01
N PHE A 107 -24.61 2.00 14.04
CA PHE A 107 -23.88 1.64 15.26
C PHE A 107 -22.37 1.88 15.20
N ASN A 108 -21.83 2.24 14.02
CA ASN A 108 -20.40 2.42 13.76
C ASN A 108 -19.53 1.20 14.11
N ILE A 109 -20.12 0.00 14.04
CA ILE A 109 -19.48 -1.30 14.20
C ILE A 109 -20.01 -2.25 13.13
N LEU A 110 -19.23 -3.26 12.75
CA LEU A 110 -19.69 -4.28 11.81
C LEU A 110 -20.67 -5.23 12.50
N ARG A 111 -21.73 -5.62 11.79
CA ARG A 111 -22.71 -6.59 12.28
C ARG A 111 -22.05 -7.97 12.39
N PRO A 112 -21.97 -8.57 13.60
CA PRO A 112 -21.46 -9.92 13.76
C PRO A 112 -22.33 -10.93 13.01
N GLY A 113 -21.70 -11.93 12.40
CA GLY A 113 -22.40 -12.92 11.59
C GLY A 113 -21.49 -13.59 10.57
N ASN A 114 -22.06 -14.56 9.85
CA ASN A 114 -21.41 -15.20 8.72
C ASN A 114 -22.01 -14.64 7.43
N TYR A 115 -21.13 -14.18 6.56
CA TYR A 115 -21.43 -13.73 5.21
C TYR A 115 -20.71 -14.66 4.26
N TYR A 116 -21.18 -14.74 3.03
CA TYR A 116 -20.54 -15.56 2.01
C TYR A 116 -20.15 -14.68 0.85
N PHE A 117 -19.11 -15.05 0.11
CA PHE A 117 -18.76 -14.43 -1.15
C PHE A 117 -19.42 -15.14 -2.32
N PRO A 118 -19.50 -14.51 -3.50
CA PRO A 118 -20.00 -15.10 -4.74
C PRO A 118 -19.50 -16.50 -5.14
N ASP A 119 -18.32 -16.91 -4.67
CA ASP A 119 -17.74 -18.23 -4.93
C ASP A 119 -17.99 -19.24 -3.79
N GLY A 120 -18.79 -18.87 -2.81
CA GLY A 120 -19.09 -19.67 -1.63
C GLY A 120 -18.10 -19.51 -0.48
N THR A 121 -17.05 -18.69 -0.64
CA THR A 121 -16.07 -18.46 0.43
C THR A 121 -16.75 -17.81 1.64
N PRO A 122 -16.71 -18.42 2.85
CA PRO A 122 -17.24 -17.81 4.07
C PRO A 122 -16.35 -16.66 4.58
N LEU A 123 -17.02 -15.62 5.07
CA LEU A 123 -16.49 -14.52 5.85
C LEU A 123 -17.22 -14.49 7.20
N SER A 124 -16.49 -14.63 8.30
CA SER A 124 -17.06 -14.54 9.65
C SER A 124 -16.63 -13.25 10.33
N ILE A 125 -17.58 -12.55 10.93
CA ILE A 125 -17.35 -11.37 11.77
C ILE A 125 -17.77 -11.74 13.19
N GLU A 126 -16.79 -11.83 14.09
CA GLU A 126 -17.02 -12.12 15.50
C GLU A 126 -17.56 -10.89 16.25
N LYS A 127 -18.13 -11.12 17.44
CA LYS A 127 -18.69 -10.06 18.30
C LYS A 127 -17.65 -9.01 18.70
N ASP A 128 -16.38 -9.41 18.79
CA ASP A 128 -15.25 -8.52 19.09
C ASP A 128 -14.61 -7.87 17.86
N GLN A 129 -15.29 -7.92 16.71
CA GLN A 129 -14.86 -7.33 15.43
C GLN A 129 -13.64 -8.01 14.79
N ARG A 130 -13.22 -9.19 15.27
CA ARG A 130 -12.29 -10.03 14.51
C ARG A 130 -12.98 -10.57 13.27
N ILE A 131 -12.29 -10.48 12.13
CA ILE A 131 -12.79 -10.92 10.83
C ILE A 131 -11.96 -12.11 10.37
N PHE A 132 -12.64 -13.14 9.89
CA PHE A 132 -12.03 -14.34 9.34
C PHE A 132 -12.54 -14.57 7.93
N ILE A 133 -11.66 -15.01 7.04
CA ILE A 133 -12.01 -15.56 5.74
C ILE A 133 -11.50 -16.98 5.64
N ASN A 134 -12.38 -17.95 5.38
CA ASN A 134 -12.06 -19.36 5.58
C ASN A 134 -11.45 -19.60 6.98
N ARG A 135 -10.21 -20.10 7.03
CA ARG A 135 -9.41 -20.31 8.25
C ARG A 135 -8.51 -19.12 8.61
N TYR A 136 -8.41 -18.11 7.74
CA TYR A 136 -7.46 -17.01 7.90
C TYR A 136 -8.08 -15.89 8.71
N ARG A 137 -7.49 -15.59 9.87
CA ARG A 137 -7.77 -14.35 10.58
C ARG A 137 -7.20 -13.18 9.78
N LEU A 138 -8.04 -12.21 9.47
CA LEU A 138 -7.61 -10.96 8.85
C LEU A 138 -6.94 -10.08 9.92
N THR A 139 -5.77 -9.56 9.60
CA THR A 139 -4.95 -8.75 10.52
C THR A 139 -5.28 -7.27 10.38
N ILE A 140 -5.85 -6.86 9.23
CA ILE A 140 -6.15 -5.49 8.89
C ILE A 140 -7.65 -5.30 8.71
N LYS A 141 -8.12 -4.07 8.97
CA LYS A 141 -9.48 -3.66 8.63
C LYS A 141 -9.60 -3.56 7.11
N ILE A 142 -9.88 -4.66 6.43
CA ILE A 142 -10.22 -4.66 5.00
C ILE A 142 -11.37 -3.67 4.68
N PRO A 143 -11.49 -3.19 3.43
CA PRO A 143 -12.55 -2.25 3.05
C PRO A 143 -13.92 -2.95 2.91
N ILE A 144 -14.39 -3.56 4.00
CA ILE A 144 -15.57 -4.43 3.99
C ILE A 144 -16.85 -3.68 3.61
N LEU A 145 -16.96 -2.38 3.90
CA LEU A 145 -18.13 -1.60 3.51
C LEU A 145 -18.19 -1.35 2.01
N ASP A 146 -17.03 -1.11 1.38
CA ASP A 146 -16.96 -1.00 -0.07
C ASP A 146 -17.32 -2.34 -0.74
N ILE A 147 -16.81 -3.44 -0.19
CA ILE A 147 -17.13 -4.80 -0.66
C ILE A 147 -18.62 -5.09 -0.49
N ALA A 148 -19.19 -4.77 0.67
CA ALA A 148 -20.60 -4.99 0.96
C ALA A 148 -21.49 -4.19 0.00
N GLU A 149 -21.28 -2.88 -0.14
CA GLU A 149 -22.02 -2.04 -1.11
C GLU A 149 -21.86 -2.52 -2.57
N TRP A 150 -20.71 -3.10 -2.90
CA TRP A 150 -20.51 -3.70 -4.21
C TRP A 150 -21.37 -4.94 -4.40
N LEU A 151 -21.35 -5.84 -3.42
CA LEU A 151 -21.97 -7.16 -3.45
C LEU A 151 -23.48 -7.13 -3.16
N SER A 152 -24.02 -6.05 -2.60
CA SER A 152 -25.47 -5.85 -2.48
C SER A 152 -26.21 -5.99 -3.81
N ASN A 153 -25.53 -5.71 -4.93
CA ASN A 153 -26.10 -5.87 -6.26
C ASN A 153 -25.84 -7.30 -6.81
N PRO A 154 -26.90 -8.10 -7.05
CA PRO A 154 -26.78 -9.50 -7.43
C PRO A 154 -26.13 -9.71 -8.80
N PHE A 155 -26.11 -8.70 -9.68
CA PHE A 155 -25.51 -8.78 -11.02
C PHE A 155 -23.97 -8.69 -11.02
N ARG A 156 -23.34 -8.47 -9.87
CA ARG A 156 -21.88 -8.28 -9.75
C ARG A 156 -21.11 -9.53 -9.32
N ILE A 157 -21.77 -10.68 -9.33
CA ILE A 157 -21.25 -11.97 -8.85
C ILE A 157 -19.92 -12.42 -9.50
N ASN A 158 -19.68 -12.06 -10.76
CA ASN A 158 -18.50 -12.51 -11.53
C ASN A 158 -17.27 -11.57 -11.43
N SER A 159 -17.30 -10.59 -10.52
CA SER A 159 -16.28 -9.53 -10.45
C SER A 159 -14.87 -10.05 -10.13
N ILE A 160 -14.76 -11.08 -9.29
CA ILE A 160 -13.51 -11.68 -8.83
C ILE A 160 -13.59 -13.20 -8.99
N LYS A 161 -12.49 -13.83 -9.46
CA LYS A 161 -12.41 -15.29 -9.68
C LYS A 161 -12.39 -16.07 -8.38
N ASN A 162 -11.53 -15.67 -7.44
CA ASN A 162 -11.30 -16.31 -6.15
C ASN A 162 -11.29 -15.22 -5.07
N TRP A 163 -12.38 -15.14 -4.29
CA TRP A 163 -12.55 -14.13 -3.25
C TRP A 163 -11.68 -14.40 -2.04
N SER A 164 -11.44 -15.66 -1.67
CA SER A 164 -10.53 -16.00 -0.57
C SER A 164 -9.16 -15.38 -0.76
N ASP A 165 -8.56 -15.60 -1.93
CA ASP A 165 -7.21 -15.12 -2.21
C ASP A 165 -7.17 -13.63 -2.47
N PHE A 166 -8.20 -13.10 -3.14
CA PHE A 166 -8.32 -11.66 -3.36
C PHE A 166 -8.38 -10.88 -2.04
N ILE A 167 -9.19 -11.33 -1.07
CA ILE A 167 -9.32 -10.68 0.22
C ILE A 167 -8.06 -10.86 1.07
N LEU A 168 -7.44 -12.05 1.05
CA LEU A 168 -6.19 -12.27 1.77
C LEU A 168 -5.06 -11.38 1.22
N LEU A 169 -4.95 -11.23 -0.11
CA LEU A 169 -4.03 -10.28 -0.73
C LEU A 169 -4.38 -8.84 -0.37
N LEU A 170 -5.67 -8.49 -0.36
CA LEU A 170 -6.13 -7.15 0.02
C LEU A 170 -5.76 -6.82 1.48
N ASP A 171 -5.85 -7.80 2.37
CA ASP A 171 -5.40 -7.69 3.76
C ASP A 171 -3.89 -7.45 3.83
N CYS A 172 -3.07 -8.16 3.04
CA CYS A 172 -1.61 -7.94 3.03
C CYS A 172 -1.18 -6.58 2.44
N VAL A 173 -1.82 -6.12 1.35
CA VAL A 173 -1.42 -4.89 0.62
C VAL A 173 -1.96 -3.62 1.24
N THR A 174 -2.99 -3.70 2.09
CA THR A 174 -3.55 -2.52 2.74
C THR A 174 -2.87 -2.25 4.07
N THR A 175 -3.05 -1.03 4.58
CA THR A 175 -2.59 -0.65 5.92
C THR A 175 -3.68 0.17 6.61
N PRO A 176 -4.04 -0.15 7.87
CA PRO A 176 -5.08 0.57 8.55
C PRO A 176 -4.59 1.98 8.92
N LEU A 177 -5.33 2.98 8.49
CA LEU A 177 -5.19 4.32 9.03
C LEU A 177 -5.99 4.43 10.33
N PRO A 178 -5.46 5.17 11.31
CA PRO A 178 -6.24 5.49 12.49
C PRO A 178 -7.43 6.40 12.12
N PRO A 179 -8.38 6.58 13.06
CA PRO A 179 -9.50 7.50 12.89
C PRO A 179 -9.05 8.91 12.44
N ILE A 180 -9.91 9.62 11.71
CA ILE A 180 -9.60 10.92 11.06
C ILE A 180 -9.05 11.96 12.05
N ASP A 181 -9.51 11.91 13.29
CA ASP A 181 -9.14 12.80 14.40
C ASP A 181 -7.80 12.43 15.05
N TYR A 182 -7.27 11.22 14.84
CA TYR A 182 -6.07 10.73 15.51
C TYR A 182 -4.82 11.57 15.22
N PHE A 183 -4.66 12.00 13.96
CA PHE A 183 -3.56 12.85 13.54
C PHE A 183 -3.77 14.31 13.97
N GLY A 184 -5.02 14.74 14.13
CA GLY A 184 -5.38 16.10 14.56
C GLY A 184 -4.61 17.18 13.82
N ASN A 185 -4.03 18.12 14.57
CA ASN A 185 -3.11 19.16 14.05
C ASN A 185 -1.63 18.74 14.13
N ASN A 186 -1.31 17.52 14.53
CA ASN A 186 0.07 17.07 14.68
C ASN A 186 0.57 16.40 13.40
N GLU A 187 1.07 17.24 12.48
CA GLU A 187 1.63 16.83 11.19
C GLU A 187 2.76 15.81 11.31
N GLU A 188 3.49 15.80 12.43
CA GLU A 188 4.66 14.93 12.63
C GLU A 188 4.27 13.47 12.92
N LYS A 189 3.05 13.23 13.41
CA LYS A 189 2.53 11.87 13.61
C LYS A 189 2.43 11.08 12.30
N TRP A 190 2.27 11.76 11.16
CA TRP A 190 2.32 11.10 9.85
C TRP A 190 3.69 10.49 9.59
N GLY A 191 4.78 11.20 9.91
CA GLY A 191 6.14 10.67 9.75
C GLY A 191 6.35 9.40 10.57
N ASN A 192 5.90 9.39 11.83
CA ASN A 192 5.96 8.21 12.68
C ASN A 192 5.13 7.06 12.13
N TRP A 193 3.88 7.32 11.71
CA TRP A 193 3.02 6.30 11.14
C TRP A 193 3.63 5.68 9.87
N ILE A 194 4.20 6.50 8.97
CA ILE A 194 4.90 6.00 7.78
C ILE A 194 6.11 5.14 8.19
N LYS A 195 6.91 5.58 9.16
CA LYS A 195 8.10 4.85 9.64
C LYS A 195 7.73 3.46 10.19
N GLU A 196 6.63 3.38 10.93
CA GLU A 196 6.13 2.16 11.57
C GLU A 196 5.44 1.21 10.58
N ASN A 197 4.80 1.75 9.55
CA ASN A 197 3.97 0.97 8.62
C ASN A 197 4.60 0.73 7.24
N SER A 198 5.78 1.27 6.97
CA SER A 198 6.53 1.00 5.74
C SER A 198 6.96 -0.47 5.67
N TRP A 199 6.89 -1.03 4.47
CA TRP A 199 7.39 -2.37 4.19
C TRP A 199 8.88 -2.31 3.90
N ARG A 200 9.63 -3.31 4.37
CA ARG A 200 10.98 -3.56 3.84
C ARG A 200 10.87 -4.06 2.40
N GLY A 201 11.94 -3.96 1.63
CA GLY A 201 11.97 -4.53 0.30
C GLY A 201 12.07 -6.05 0.29
N ILE A 202 12.74 -6.68 1.26
CA ILE A 202 12.72 -8.15 1.38
C ILE A 202 12.90 -8.55 2.84
N ASP A 203 12.64 -9.82 3.14
CA ASP A 203 12.80 -10.37 4.47
C ASP A 203 14.28 -10.48 4.89
N TYR A 204 14.53 -10.70 6.19
CA TYR A 204 15.88 -10.65 6.76
C TYR A 204 16.71 -11.88 6.40
N PRO A 205 17.90 -11.77 5.77
CA PRO A 205 18.63 -12.88 5.13
C PRO A 205 19.03 -14.07 6.00
N MET A 206 19.05 -13.95 7.34
CA MET A 206 19.54 -15.01 8.22
C MET A 206 18.40 -15.70 8.99
N LYS A 207 18.60 -16.98 9.32
CA LYS A 207 17.79 -17.66 10.35
C LYS A 207 17.97 -16.92 11.67
N VAL A 208 16.86 -16.48 12.25
CA VAL A 208 16.86 -15.77 13.54
C VAL A 208 16.42 -16.75 14.62
N PRO A 209 17.15 -16.89 15.73
CA PRO A 209 16.72 -17.74 16.84
C PRO A 209 15.31 -17.36 17.31
N SER A 210 14.48 -18.36 17.61
CA SER A 210 13.13 -18.16 18.13
C SER A 210 13.14 -17.19 19.32
N GLY A 211 12.24 -16.20 19.31
CA GLY A 211 12.13 -15.17 20.35
C GLY A 211 13.08 -13.97 20.21
N HIS A 212 14.00 -13.95 19.24
CA HIS A 212 14.95 -12.83 19.01
C HIS A 212 14.53 -11.91 17.86
N TYR A 213 13.22 -11.74 17.65
CA TYR A 213 12.70 -10.83 16.63
C TYR A 213 13.01 -9.36 17.01
N ILE A 214 14.09 -8.81 16.47
CA ILE A 214 14.44 -7.37 16.60
C ILE A 214 13.80 -6.55 15.46
N ASN A 215 13.07 -7.19 14.54
CA ASN A 215 12.62 -6.51 13.33
C ASN A 215 11.19 -5.95 13.47
N THR A 216 11.09 -4.65 13.75
CA THR A 216 9.83 -3.91 13.85
C THR A 216 9.18 -3.59 12.50
N SER A 217 9.84 -3.88 11.37
CA SER A 217 9.33 -3.51 10.04
C SER A 217 8.54 -4.64 9.37
N ARG A 218 7.49 -4.29 8.65
CA ARG A 218 6.64 -5.25 7.93
C ARG A 218 7.35 -5.87 6.72
N VAL A 219 7.00 -7.12 6.44
CA VAL A 219 7.45 -7.87 5.25
C VAL A 219 6.67 -7.36 4.02
N PRO A 220 7.22 -7.41 2.79
CA PRO A 220 6.47 -7.09 1.58
C PRO A 220 5.12 -7.82 1.49
N PRO A 221 4.05 -7.18 0.98
CA PRO A 221 2.71 -7.77 0.95
C PRO A 221 2.59 -9.13 0.26
N PHE A 222 3.28 -9.35 -0.86
CA PHE A 222 3.23 -10.63 -1.56
C PHE A 222 3.90 -11.75 -0.74
N LEU A 223 5.02 -11.43 -0.09
CA LEU A 223 5.71 -12.38 0.78
C LEU A 223 4.92 -12.65 2.06
N GLU A 224 4.24 -11.65 2.64
CA GLU A 224 3.28 -11.83 3.73
C GLU A 224 2.13 -12.75 3.30
N PHE A 225 1.65 -12.63 2.06
CA PHE A 225 0.64 -13.55 1.52
C PHE A 225 1.15 -15.00 1.43
N ILE A 226 2.36 -15.22 0.90
CA ILE A 226 2.97 -16.57 0.84
C ILE A 226 3.15 -17.14 2.26
N GLU A 227 3.66 -16.33 3.17
CA GLU A 227 3.81 -16.71 4.57
C GLU A 227 2.49 -17.18 5.19
N ARG A 228 1.42 -16.41 5.03
CA ARG A 228 0.11 -16.73 5.59
C ARG A 228 -0.54 -17.95 4.93
N LYS A 229 -0.27 -18.17 3.64
CA LYS A 229 -0.77 -19.35 2.91
C LYS A 229 -0.20 -20.65 3.46
N HIS A 230 1.07 -20.63 3.85
CA HIS A 230 1.83 -21.80 4.27
C HIS A 230 2.03 -21.92 5.79
N ARG A 231 1.65 -20.89 6.56
CA ARG A 231 1.65 -20.96 8.02
C ARG A 231 0.54 -21.88 8.50
N GLU A 232 0.93 -22.90 9.26
CA GLU A 232 0.03 -23.81 9.96
C GLU A 232 -0.25 -23.34 11.39
N GLU A 233 -1.33 -23.82 11.98
CA GLU A 233 -1.66 -23.52 13.37
C GLU A 233 -0.58 -24.10 14.31
N GLY A 234 -0.07 -23.28 15.21
CA GLY A 234 1.03 -23.66 16.11
C GLY A 234 2.43 -23.57 15.50
N ASP A 235 2.58 -23.10 14.25
CA ASP A 235 3.88 -22.91 13.63
C ASP A 235 4.69 -21.81 14.35
N THR A 236 5.85 -22.20 14.89
CA THR A 236 6.76 -21.33 15.66
C THR A 236 7.90 -20.76 14.81
N ARG A 237 8.01 -21.16 13.54
CA ARG A 237 9.03 -20.64 12.62
C ARG A 237 8.82 -19.16 12.35
N CYS A 238 9.93 -18.48 12.07
CA CYS A 238 9.86 -17.08 11.69
C CYS A 238 9.21 -16.93 10.29
N PRO A 239 8.45 -15.85 10.04
CA PRO A 239 7.95 -15.51 8.70
C PRO A 239 8.94 -15.75 7.56
N SER A 240 10.20 -15.33 7.72
CA SER A 240 11.27 -15.52 6.73
C SER A 240 11.55 -16.98 6.37
N GLU A 241 11.54 -17.87 7.35
CA GLU A 241 11.77 -19.30 7.14
C GLU A 241 10.64 -19.91 6.31
N ILE A 242 9.39 -19.62 6.68
CA ILE A 242 8.21 -20.10 5.94
C ILE A 242 8.26 -19.61 4.49
N ILE A 243 8.58 -18.33 4.26
CA ILE A 243 8.66 -17.77 2.91
C ILE A 243 9.72 -18.50 2.07
N ARG A 244 10.91 -18.72 2.63
CA ARG A 244 12.04 -19.34 1.91
C ARG A 244 11.83 -20.80 1.58
N GLU A 245 11.24 -21.54 2.50
CA GLU A 245 10.90 -22.95 2.28
C GLU A 245 9.84 -23.12 1.18
N ASN A 246 9.10 -22.05 0.85
CA ASN A 246 8.03 -22.04 -0.14
C ASN A 246 8.33 -21.13 -1.36
N ILE A 247 9.61 -20.80 -1.66
CA ILE A 247 9.96 -19.98 -2.84
C ILE A 247 9.47 -20.62 -4.15
N GLN A 248 9.52 -21.95 -4.28
CA GLN A 248 9.08 -22.61 -5.52
C GLN A 248 7.59 -22.40 -5.79
N GLU A 249 6.77 -22.26 -4.74
CA GLU A 249 5.33 -22.01 -4.86
C GLU A 249 5.06 -20.63 -5.46
N MET A 250 5.96 -19.65 -5.27
CA MET A 250 5.84 -18.34 -5.92
C MET A 250 5.88 -18.44 -7.45
N LYS A 251 6.40 -19.52 -8.03
CA LYS A 251 6.38 -19.76 -9.49
C LYS A 251 5.04 -20.27 -10.01
N HIS A 252 4.06 -20.49 -9.14
CA HIS A 252 2.74 -20.95 -9.56
C HIS A 252 2.12 -19.96 -10.57
N GLU A 253 1.51 -20.50 -11.63
CA GLU A 253 1.00 -19.71 -12.76
C GLU A 253 0.00 -18.62 -12.34
N ASP A 254 -0.74 -18.86 -11.25
CA ASP A 254 -1.72 -17.90 -10.75
C ASP A 254 -1.08 -16.59 -10.25
N PHE A 255 0.19 -16.61 -9.84
CA PHE A 255 0.92 -15.41 -9.41
C PHE A 255 1.51 -14.63 -10.58
N GLY A 256 1.78 -15.30 -11.71
CA GLY A 256 2.36 -14.71 -12.92
C GLY A 256 3.62 -13.88 -12.64
N MET A 257 3.70 -12.71 -13.26
CA MET A 257 4.89 -11.83 -13.19
C MET A 257 5.26 -11.41 -11.77
N ILE A 258 4.31 -11.35 -10.82
CA ILE A 258 4.62 -11.02 -9.42
C ILE A 258 5.51 -12.10 -8.83
N GLY A 259 5.09 -13.36 -8.98
CA GLY A 259 5.80 -14.51 -8.45
C GLY A 259 7.17 -14.71 -9.11
N GLU A 260 7.24 -14.52 -10.42
CA GLU A 260 8.49 -14.58 -11.20
C GLU A 260 9.53 -13.57 -10.68
N LEU A 261 9.15 -12.29 -10.54
CA LEU A 261 10.08 -11.24 -10.13
C LEU A 261 10.57 -11.42 -8.68
N TRP A 262 9.71 -11.84 -7.75
CA TRP A 262 10.14 -12.13 -6.38
C TRP A 262 11.10 -13.32 -6.32
N THR A 263 10.80 -14.35 -7.10
CA THR A 263 11.63 -15.56 -7.19
C THR A 263 13.02 -15.24 -7.73
N GLU A 264 13.11 -14.39 -8.75
CA GLU A 264 14.38 -13.92 -9.33
C GLU A 264 15.26 -13.24 -8.27
N ILE A 265 14.67 -12.35 -7.45
CA ILE A 265 15.38 -11.67 -6.37
C ILE A 265 15.95 -12.65 -5.33
N TYR A 266 15.23 -13.75 -5.02
CA TYR A 266 15.76 -14.76 -4.09
C TYR A 266 16.92 -15.57 -4.67
N TYR A 267 16.99 -15.75 -5.99
CA TYR A 267 18.07 -16.50 -6.63
C TYR A 267 19.28 -15.64 -6.98
N CYS A 268 19.10 -14.33 -7.17
CA CYS A 268 20.18 -13.40 -7.46
C CYS A 268 20.64 -12.67 -6.19
N LYS A 269 21.87 -12.97 -5.73
CA LYS A 269 22.42 -12.40 -4.49
C LYS A 269 22.53 -10.87 -4.51
N ASP A 270 22.85 -10.28 -5.66
CA ASP A 270 22.99 -8.84 -5.79
C ASP A 270 21.61 -8.15 -5.71
N ASP A 271 20.62 -8.68 -6.43
CA ASP A 271 19.24 -8.18 -6.37
C ASP A 271 18.66 -8.28 -4.95
N TYR A 272 18.93 -9.39 -4.25
CA TYR A 272 18.54 -9.55 -2.85
C TYR A 272 19.10 -8.44 -1.95
N ASN A 273 20.41 -8.17 -2.07
CA ASN A 273 21.07 -7.17 -1.24
C ASN A 273 20.57 -5.75 -1.53
N GLU A 274 20.27 -5.47 -2.79
CA GLU A 274 19.70 -4.19 -3.19
C GLU A 274 18.28 -4.02 -2.67
N GLU A 275 17.45 -5.04 -2.80
CA GLU A 275 16.05 -5.04 -2.34
C GLU A 275 15.96 -4.92 -0.82
N TYR A 276 16.85 -5.60 -0.08
CA TYR A 276 16.93 -5.52 1.38
C TYR A 276 17.19 -4.11 1.93
N ARG A 277 17.83 -3.24 1.14
CA ARG A 277 18.12 -1.85 1.54
C ARG A 277 16.95 -0.90 1.30
N VAL A 278 15.91 -1.33 0.60
CA VAL A 278 14.78 -0.48 0.20
C VAL A 278 13.64 -0.56 1.22
N LYS A 279 12.87 0.53 1.31
CA LYS A 279 11.58 0.57 1.99
C LYS A 279 10.54 1.19 1.05
N SER A 280 9.31 0.68 1.12
CA SER A 280 8.16 1.23 0.41
C SER A 280 7.09 1.70 1.38
N ILE A 281 6.41 2.77 0.99
CA ILE A 281 5.34 3.37 1.76
C ILE A 281 4.03 2.63 1.45
N PRO A 282 3.18 2.35 2.45
CA PRO A 282 1.84 1.83 2.18
C PRO A 282 0.98 2.89 1.47
N ILE A 283 0.77 2.69 0.16
CA ILE A 283 -0.07 3.57 -0.65
C ILE A 283 -1.55 3.19 -0.52
N LEU A 284 -1.85 1.89 -0.51
CA LEU A 284 -3.21 1.41 -0.29
C LEU A 284 -3.48 1.36 1.21
N VAL A 285 -4.49 2.10 1.63
CA VAL A 285 -4.84 2.26 3.05
C VAL A 285 -6.31 2.08 3.26
N THR A 286 -6.68 1.59 4.43
CA THR A 286 -8.06 1.43 4.83
C THR A 286 -8.37 2.35 6.00
N GLN A 287 -9.48 3.09 5.89
CA GLN A 287 -9.94 3.95 6.97
C GLN A 287 -11.45 3.80 7.08
N ASN A 288 -11.94 3.49 8.28
CA ASN A 288 -13.36 3.21 8.54
C ASN A 288 -13.95 2.19 7.55
N HIS A 289 -13.22 1.10 7.29
CA HIS A 289 -13.63 0.04 6.35
C HIS A 289 -13.86 0.51 4.91
N ARG A 290 -13.18 1.60 4.50
CA ARG A 290 -13.16 2.12 3.13
C ARG A 290 -11.75 2.11 2.56
N LEU A 291 -11.61 1.73 1.30
CA LEU A 291 -10.34 1.71 0.60
C LEU A 291 -9.98 3.10 0.08
N LYS A 292 -8.75 3.52 0.34
CA LYS A 292 -8.22 4.80 -0.08
C LYS A 292 -6.78 4.64 -0.59
N ILE A 293 -6.32 5.63 -1.34
CA ILE A 293 -4.90 5.86 -1.60
C ILE A 293 -4.38 6.96 -0.67
N LEU A 294 -3.18 6.76 -0.15
CA LEU A 294 -2.39 7.78 0.51
C LEU A 294 -1.75 8.68 -0.55
N VAL A 295 -1.94 9.99 -0.39
CA VAL A 295 -1.45 11.01 -1.33
C VAL A 295 -0.94 12.22 -0.56
N ILE A 296 -0.17 13.08 -1.22
CA ILE A 296 0.14 14.41 -0.75
C ILE A 296 -0.82 15.38 -1.45
N ASP A 297 -1.53 16.17 -0.66
CA ASP A 297 -2.36 17.28 -1.14
C ASP A 297 -2.03 18.53 -0.33
N ARG A 298 -1.88 19.67 -1.02
CA ARG A 298 -1.46 20.95 -0.42
C ARG A 298 -0.23 20.79 0.48
N ASN A 299 0.76 20.05 -0.03
CA ASN A 299 2.01 19.73 0.66
C ASN A 299 1.89 18.91 1.96
N LYS A 300 0.74 18.27 2.25
CA LYS A 300 0.53 17.45 3.44
C LYS A 300 0.00 16.05 3.08
N PRO A 301 0.28 15.01 3.90
CA PRO A 301 -0.35 13.71 3.75
C PRO A 301 -1.87 13.81 3.85
N SER A 302 -2.55 13.12 2.95
CA SER A 302 -4.00 13.10 2.81
C SER A 302 -4.42 11.75 2.21
N THR A 303 -5.73 11.54 2.07
CA THR A 303 -6.27 10.32 1.46
C THR A 303 -7.29 10.64 0.39
N CYS A 304 -7.38 9.77 -0.61
CA CYS A 304 -8.38 9.84 -1.66
C CYS A 304 -9.10 8.49 -1.75
N SER A 305 -10.43 8.47 -1.64
CA SER A 305 -11.23 7.23 -1.73
C SER A 305 -11.05 6.57 -3.10
N LEU A 306 -10.91 5.24 -3.15
CA LEU A 306 -10.78 4.48 -4.41
C LEU A 306 -12.12 4.05 -5.02
N GLY A 307 -13.24 4.36 -4.36
CA GLY A 307 -14.56 3.84 -4.74
C GLY A 307 -14.72 2.37 -4.37
N ASN A 308 -15.87 1.80 -4.71
CA ASN A 308 -16.28 0.49 -4.22
C ASN A 308 -16.18 -0.65 -5.23
N ASP A 309 -15.63 -0.45 -6.43
CA ASP A 309 -15.49 -1.51 -7.44
C ASP A 309 -14.19 -2.32 -7.25
N PRO A 310 -14.25 -3.59 -6.80
CA PRO A 310 -13.06 -4.40 -6.59
C PRO A 310 -12.26 -4.64 -7.87
N ARG A 311 -12.90 -4.51 -9.04
CA ARG A 311 -12.23 -4.69 -10.34
C ARG A 311 -11.25 -3.58 -10.63
N ASP A 312 -11.52 -2.38 -10.12
CA ASP A 312 -10.67 -1.19 -10.27
C ASP A 312 -9.44 -1.30 -9.34
N TRP A 313 -9.58 -1.94 -8.18
CA TRP A 313 -8.49 -2.09 -7.22
C TRP A 313 -7.37 -3.02 -7.71
N ARG A 314 -7.70 -4.02 -8.53
CA ARG A 314 -6.79 -5.08 -8.97
C ARG A 314 -5.48 -4.58 -9.57
N LYS A 315 -5.52 -3.55 -10.40
CA LYS A 315 -4.30 -3.01 -11.03
C LYS A 315 -3.39 -2.37 -9.98
N LEU A 316 -3.95 -1.64 -9.03
CA LEU A 316 -3.18 -1.04 -7.94
C LEU A 316 -2.67 -2.11 -6.97
N MET A 317 -3.48 -3.11 -6.63
CA MET A 317 -3.03 -4.27 -5.85
C MET A 317 -1.86 -4.98 -6.54
N ALA A 318 -1.97 -5.25 -7.85
CA ALA A 318 -0.89 -5.87 -8.61
C ALA A 318 0.40 -5.04 -8.55
N CYS A 319 0.31 -3.71 -8.67
CA CYS A 319 1.46 -2.82 -8.51
C CYS A 319 2.06 -2.87 -7.10
N ALA A 320 1.22 -2.92 -6.05
CA ALA A 320 1.64 -2.98 -4.65
C ALA A 320 2.31 -4.31 -4.25
N LEU A 321 2.02 -5.37 -4.99
CA LEU A 321 2.55 -6.72 -4.74
C LEU A 321 3.92 -6.95 -5.39
N LEU A 322 4.34 -6.10 -6.32
CA LEU A 322 5.63 -6.24 -6.98
C LEU A 322 6.80 -5.84 -6.05
N PRO A 323 8.01 -6.37 -6.30
CA PRO A 323 9.23 -5.87 -5.68
C PRO A 323 9.45 -4.38 -5.95
N ASN A 324 10.25 -3.73 -5.12
CA ASN A 324 10.64 -2.34 -5.34
C ASN A 324 11.39 -2.19 -6.66
N ARG A 325 11.42 -0.95 -7.19
CA ARG A 325 12.10 -0.58 -8.45
C ARG A 325 11.50 -1.22 -9.72
N SER A 326 10.61 -2.19 -9.59
CA SER A 326 9.76 -2.64 -10.70
C SER A 326 8.88 -1.48 -11.20
N ARG A 327 8.53 -1.48 -12.49
CA ARG A 327 7.73 -0.39 -13.07
C ARG A 327 6.38 -0.17 -12.38
N GLY A 328 5.70 -1.25 -11.97
CA GLY A 328 4.43 -1.14 -11.26
C GLY A 328 4.60 -0.62 -9.83
N SER A 329 5.64 -1.06 -9.10
CA SER A 329 5.94 -0.53 -7.76
C SER A 329 6.31 0.96 -7.82
N GLU A 330 7.15 1.36 -8.79
CA GLU A 330 7.48 2.75 -9.04
C GLU A 330 6.24 3.60 -9.37
N PHE A 331 5.33 3.03 -10.16
CA PHE A 331 4.06 3.66 -10.49
C PHE A 331 3.20 3.93 -9.25
N ILE A 332 2.93 2.91 -8.43
CA ILE A 332 2.04 3.08 -7.27
C ILE A 332 2.68 4.00 -6.22
N GLN A 333 3.98 3.87 -5.96
CA GLN A 333 4.70 4.79 -5.07
C GLN A 333 4.67 6.22 -5.62
N GLY A 334 4.74 6.38 -6.94
CA GLY A 334 4.62 7.67 -7.62
C GLY A 334 3.31 8.41 -7.36
N LEU A 335 2.22 7.68 -7.09
CA LEU A 335 0.91 8.28 -6.77
C LEU A 335 1.00 9.18 -5.54
N LEU A 336 1.84 8.85 -4.56
CA LEU A 336 1.96 9.61 -3.32
C LEU A 336 2.18 11.10 -3.58
N MET A 337 3.17 11.46 -4.41
CA MET A 337 3.56 12.85 -4.64
C MET A 337 3.05 13.45 -5.97
N ASN A 338 2.56 12.62 -6.90
CA ASN A 338 2.16 13.09 -8.22
C ASN A 338 0.63 13.08 -8.43
N TRP A 339 -0.15 12.59 -7.46
CA TRP A 339 -1.61 12.56 -7.55
C TRP A 339 -2.18 13.97 -7.62
N SER A 340 -2.03 14.79 -6.59
CA SER A 340 -2.72 16.08 -6.55
C SER A 340 -2.15 17.07 -7.57
N LYS A 341 -0.82 17.15 -7.73
CA LYS A 341 -0.12 18.01 -8.70
C LYS A 341 1.08 17.31 -9.32
N GLU A 342 1.69 17.93 -10.34
CA GLU A 342 2.86 17.36 -11.05
C GLU A 342 4.10 17.21 -10.17
N PHE A 343 4.31 18.10 -9.21
CA PHE A 343 5.50 18.14 -8.38
C PHE A 343 5.10 18.57 -6.96
N GLU A 344 4.27 17.76 -6.30
CA GLU A 344 3.85 18.02 -4.93
C GLU A 344 4.84 17.37 -3.95
N LEU A 345 5.54 18.20 -3.18
CA LEU A 345 6.45 17.73 -2.13
C LEU A 345 5.77 17.88 -0.77
N TRP A 346 5.83 16.85 0.07
CA TRP A 346 5.45 16.98 1.48
C TRP A 346 6.34 18.05 2.13
N LYS A 347 5.74 19.02 2.84
CA LYS A 347 6.47 19.98 3.67
C LYS A 347 6.50 19.52 5.13
N PRO A 348 7.67 19.51 5.80
CA PRO A 348 7.76 19.28 7.23
C PRO A 348 6.98 20.34 8.01
N SER A 349 6.72 20.05 9.29
CA SER A 349 6.08 21.00 10.20
C SER A 349 6.93 22.28 10.34
N LEU A 350 6.31 23.39 10.75
CA LEU A 350 7.05 24.64 11.03
C LEU A 350 8.17 24.42 12.06
N ARG A 351 7.96 23.53 13.03
CA ARG A 351 8.97 23.17 14.03
C ARG A 351 10.14 22.44 13.39
N GLN A 352 9.86 21.41 12.59
CA GLN A 352 10.88 20.65 11.85
C GLN A 352 11.67 21.55 10.88
N ILE A 353 11.00 22.49 10.20
CA ILE A 353 11.66 23.48 9.34
C ILE A 353 12.62 24.36 10.13
N LYS A 354 12.24 24.85 11.32
CA LYS A 354 13.14 25.62 12.19
C LYS A 354 14.35 24.79 12.62
N SER A 355 14.14 23.52 12.99
CA SER A 355 15.24 22.61 13.33
C SER A 355 16.18 22.36 12.14
N ALA A 356 15.65 22.20 10.93
CA ALA A 356 16.46 22.02 9.72
C ALA A 356 17.30 23.27 9.37
N ARG A 357 16.77 24.47 9.64
CA ARG A 357 17.52 25.73 9.50
C ARG A 357 18.68 25.81 10.47
N LEU A 358 18.42 25.55 11.75
CA LEU A 358 19.47 25.53 12.77
C LEU A 358 20.60 24.54 12.41
N LEU A 359 20.24 23.32 11.98
CA LEU A 359 21.25 22.35 11.52
C LEU A 359 22.05 22.85 10.33
N HIS A 360 21.39 23.48 9.36
CA HIS A 360 22.06 24.04 8.20
C HIS A 360 23.06 25.15 8.59
N ASP A 361 22.65 26.07 9.45
CA ASP A 361 23.49 27.18 9.91
C ASP A 361 24.71 26.66 10.69
N GLU A 362 24.55 25.60 11.49
CA GLU A 362 25.69 24.96 12.16
C GLU A 362 26.64 24.24 11.18
N ILE A 363 26.12 23.62 10.11
CA ILE A 363 26.97 23.02 9.06
C ILE A 363 27.74 24.10 8.30
N GLU A 364 27.13 25.25 7.99
CA GLU A 364 27.83 26.35 7.32
C GLU A 364 28.98 26.91 8.19
N LYS A 365 28.75 27.12 9.49
CA LYS A 365 29.80 27.56 10.43
C LYS A 365 30.99 26.61 10.48
N LEU A 366 30.76 25.30 10.35
CA LEU A 366 31.84 24.31 10.34
C LEU A 366 32.70 24.36 9.07
N ASN A 367 32.17 24.86 7.96
CA ASN A 367 32.89 25.00 6.69
C ASN A 367 33.63 26.35 6.56
N GLU A 368 33.38 27.29 7.47
CA GLU A 368 34.07 28.59 7.53
C GLU A 368 35.37 28.54 8.38
N ASN A 369 35.64 27.40 9.03
CA ASN A 369 36.91 27.06 9.68
C ASN A 369 37.70 26.05 8.84
#